data_AF-A0A918J096-F1
#
_entry.id   AF-A0A918J096-F1
#
_cell.length_a   1.000
_cell.length_b   1.000
_cell.length_c   1.000
_cell.angle_alpha   90.00
_cell.angle_beta   90.00
_cell.angle_gamma   90.00
#
_symmetry.space_group_name_H-M   'P 1'
#
loop_
_entity.id
_entity.type
_entity.pdbx_description
1 polymer ?
#
loop_
_entity_poly.entity_id
_entity_poly.type
_entity_poly.pdbx_seq_one_letter_code
_entity_poly.pdbx_strand_id
1 'polypeptide(L)'
;MRSREYGIILKLRRMKARAKLENLNCNADKQIIIRNLSRIMNVRVLEVNIETSTINFLYSTSVVFEEAQRELWRIGFPIKACSISGFEQNHPNKEIRVEMA
;
A
#
# COMPACT_ATOMS: atom_id res chain seq x y z
N MET A 1 -2.38 40.96 -5.86
CA MET A 1 -1.47 40.06 -5.14
C MET A 1 -1.95 38.62 -5.32
N ARG A 2 -1.20 37.77 -6.02
CA ARG A 2 -1.52 36.34 -6.17
C ARG A 2 -0.81 35.56 -5.06
N SER A 3 -1.51 35.24 -3.98
CA SER A 3 -1.07 34.16 -3.09
C SER A 3 -1.57 32.84 -3.65
N ARG A 4 -0.71 32.20 -4.46
CA ARG A 4 -0.74 30.75 -4.63
C ARG A 4 0.27 30.22 -3.62
N GLU A 5 -0.17 29.38 -2.70
CA GLU A 5 0.61 28.34 -2.01
C GLU A 5 -0.13 27.96 -0.74
N TYR A 6 -0.74 26.78 -0.70
CA TYR A 6 -0.70 25.83 0.42
C TYR A 6 -1.19 24.47 -0.11
N GLY A 7 -0.52 23.98 -1.14
CA GLY A 7 -0.62 22.59 -1.56
C GLY A 7 0.35 21.74 -0.76
N ILE A 8 0.27 21.73 0.58
CA ILE A 8 0.91 20.67 1.36
C ILE A 8 0.10 19.42 1.08
N ILE A 9 0.38 18.74 -0.04
CA ILE A 9 0.00 17.35 -0.21
C ILE A 9 0.78 16.64 0.91
N LEU A 10 0.10 16.37 2.03
CA LEU A 10 0.60 15.49 3.08
C LEU A 10 0.95 14.17 2.40
N LYS A 11 2.22 14.03 2.01
CA LYS A 11 2.79 12.83 1.43
C LYS A 11 2.90 11.84 2.59
N LEU A 12 1.75 11.25 2.93
CA LEU A 12 1.62 10.24 3.96
C LEU A 12 2.65 9.15 3.63
N ARG A 13 3.57 8.89 4.57
CA ARG A 13 4.48 7.75 4.44
C ARG A 13 3.63 6.50 4.26
N ARG A 14 3.86 5.80 3.16
CA ARG A 14 3.19 4.53 2.86
C ARG A 14 4.24 3.44 2.79
N MET A 15 4.02 2.40 3.57
CA MET A 15 4.81 1.18 3.54
C MET A 15 4.14 0.21 2.56
N LYS A 16 4.93 -0.64 1.91
CA LYS A 16 4.44 -1.66 0.98
C LYS A 16 4.60 -3.05 1.60
N ALA A 17 3.51 -3.80 1.66
CA ALA A 17 3.53 -5.21 2.00
C ALA A 17 3.32 -6.04 0.74
N ARG A 18 4.10 -7.11 0.62
CA ARG A 18 3.85 -8.24 -0.28
C ARG A 18 3.53 -9.45 0.58
N ALA A 19 2.26 -9.85 0.60
CA ALA A 19 1.78 -10.98 1.39
C ALA A 19 1.43 -12.15 0.48
N LYS A 20 1.83 -13.36 0.88
CA LYS A 20 1.35 -14.63 0.33
C LYS A 20 0.12 -15.06 1.12
N LEU A 21 -0.99 -15.26 0.43
CA LEU A 21 -2.28 -15.62 1.02
C LEU A 21 -2.51 -17.13 0.87
N GLU A 22 -3.25 -17.68 1.80
CA GLU A 22 -3.89 -19.00 1.62
C GLU A 22 -5.21 -18.83 0.87
N ASN A 23 -5.67 -19.91 0.22
CA ASN A 23 -6.98 -20.03 -0.42
C ASN A 23 -7.29 -19.07 -1.59
N LEU A 24 -6.32 -18.27 -2.07
CA LEU A 24 -6.48 -17.44 -3.26
C LEU A 24 -6.30 -18.28 -4.53
N ASN A 25 -7.41 -18.73 -5.12
CA ASN A 25 -7.41 -19.71 -6.21
C ASN A 25 -8.10 -19.21 -7.50
N CYS A 26 -9.00 -18.23 -7.39
CA CYS A 26 -9.79 -17.78 -8.54
C CYS A 26 -10.04 -16.27 -8.58
N ASN A 27 -10.62 -15.79 -9.67
CA ASN A 27 -10.93 -14.37 -9.84
C ASN A 27 -12.00 -13.89 -8.85
N ALA A 28 -12.93 -14.75 -8.44
CA ALA A 28 -13.94 -14.39 -7.43
C ALA A 28 -13.26 -14.05 -6.08
N ASP A 29 -12.28 -14.84 -5.65
CA ASP A 29 -11.48 -14.58 -4.44
C ASP A 29 -10.79 -13.23 -4.51
N LYS A 30 -10.14 -12.94 -5.65
CA LYS A 30 -9.50 -11.65 -5.92
C LYS A 30 -10.48 -10.49 -5.75
N GLN A 31 -11.70 -10.60 -6.28
CA GLN A 31 -12.71 -9.55 -6.12
C GLN A 31 -13.16 -9.38 -4.67
N ILE A 32 -13.31 -10.47 -3.91
CA ILE A 32 -13.65 -10.43 -2.49
C ILE A 32 -12.55 -9.70 -1.69
N ILE A 33 -11.28 -10.02 -1.95
CA ILE A 33 -10.14 -9.40 -1.26
C ILE A 33 -10.09 -7.90 -1.57
N ILE A 34 -10.13 -7.52 -2.84
CA ILE A 34 -10.09 -6.11 -3.26
C ILE A 34 -11.24 -5.34 -2.62
N ARG A 35 -12.47 -5.84 -2.73
CA ARG A 35 -13.67 -5.20 -2.18
C ARG A 35 -13.58 -4.96 -0.67
N ASN A 36 -13.06 -5.91 0.10
CA ASN A 36 -12.98 -5.78 1.55
C ASN A 36 -11.81 -4.90 1.99
N LEU A 37 -10.62 -5.07 1.40
CA LEU A 37 -9.46 -4.25 1.75
C LEU A 37 -9.61 -2.79 1.33
N SER A 38 -10.31 -2.51 0.22
CA SER A 38 -10.60 -1.13 -0.21
C SER A 38 -11.51 -0.36 0.76
N ARG A 39 -12.16 -1.03 1.73
CA ARG A 39 -12.97 -0.39 2.78
C ARG A 39 -12.15 0.03 3.99
N ILE A 40 -10.92 -0.49 4.12
CA ILE A 40 -10.03 -0.13 5.21
C ILE A 40 -9.36 1.20 4.85
N MET A 41 -9.58 2.21 5.69
CA MET A 41 -8.97 3.52 5.48
C MET A 41 -7.44 3.40 5.48
N ASN A 42 -6.79 4.12 4.56
CA ASN A 42 -5.33 4.11 4.40
C ASN A 42 -4.71 2.79 3.94
N VAL A 43 -5.51 1.79 3.51
CA VAL A 43 -5.04 0.65 2.72
C VAL A 43 -5.23 0.96 1.23
N ARG A 44 -4.23 0.64 0.40
CA ARG A 44 -4.37 0.68 -1.06
C ARG A 44 -3.83 -0.61 -1.67
N VAL A 45 -4.73 -1.43 -2.19
CA VAL A 45 -4.34 -2.62 -2.96
C VAL A 45 -3.70 -2.17 -4.28
N LEU A 46 -2.49 -2.67 -4.55
CA LEU A 46 -1.76 -2.42 -5.78
C LEU A 46 -2.02 -3.55 -6.79
N GLU A 47 -1.95 -4.79 -6.32
CA GLU A 47 -2.04 -5.97 -7.17
C GLU A 47 -2.50 -7.18 -6.35
N VAL A 48 -3.29 -8.04 -6.97
CA VAL A 48 -3.62 -9.38 -6.49
C VAL A 48 -3.32 -10.36 -7.62
N ASN A 49 -2.39 -11.27 -7.38
CA ASN A 49 -1.91 -12.28 -8.32
C ASN A 49 -2.34 -13.67 -7.84
N ILE A 50 -3.20 -14.32 -8.62
CA ILE A 50 -3.79 -15.61 -8.30
C ILE A 50 -2.77 -16.75 -8.46
N GLU A 51 -1.97 -16.71 -9.52
CA GLU A 51 -0.97 -17.75 -9.86
C GLU A 51 0.07 -17.93 -8.75
N THR A 52 0.48 -16.84 -8.13
CA THR A 52 1.46 -16.83 -7.03
C THR A 52 0.79 -16.83 -5.64
N SER A 53 -0.53 -16.71 -5.60
CA SER A 53 -1.33 -16.45 -4.39
C SER A 53 -0.78 -15.27 -3.58
N THR A 54 -0.43 -14.16 -4.24
CA THR A 54 0.13 -12.98 -3.56
C THR A 54 -0.72 -11.72 -3.72
N ILE A 55 -0.65 -10.86 -2.71
CA ILE A 55 -1.19 -9.50 -2.72
C ILE A 55 -0.08 -8.49 -2.43
N ASN A 56 -0.07 -7.41 -3.20
CA ASN A 56 0.72 -6.22 -2.94
C ASN A 56 -0.22 -5.10 -2.49
N PHE A 57 0.03 -4.51 -1.32
CA PHE A 57 -0.75 -3.37 -0.84
C PHE A 57 0.09 -2.36 -0.09
N LEU A 58 -0.36 -1.11 -0.11
CA LEU A 58 0.19 -0.02 0.68
C LEU A 58 -0.63 0.18 1.94
N TYR A 59 0.04 0.61 3.01
CA TYR A 59 -0.57 0.96 4.29
C TYR A 59 0.21 2.09 4.96
N SER A 60 -0.42 2.84 5.88
CA SER A 60 0.19 4.00 6.52
C SER A 60 0.87 3.73 7.87
N THR A 61 0.36 2.76 8.64
CA THR A 61 0.82 2.45 10.01
C THR A 61 0.71 0.96 10.31
N SER A 62 1.40 0.49 11.35
CA SER A 62 1.29 -0.92 11.80
C SER A 62 -0.14 -1.32 12.15
N VAL A 63 -0.91 -0.43 12.78
CA VAL A 63 -2.33 -0.67 13.12
C VAL A 63 -3.15 -0.95 11.86
N VAL A 64 -2.94 -0.20 10.79
CA VAL A 64 -3.63 -0.40 9.50
C VAL A 64 -3.22 -1.74 8.86
N PHE A 65 -1.96 -2.15 9.03
CA PHE A 65 -1.51 -3.47 8.57
C PHE A 65 -2.19 -4.60 9.36
N GLU A 66 -2.29 -4.48 10.69
CA GLU A 66 -2.97 -5.45 11.54
C GLU A 66 -4.47 -5.55 11.24
N GLU A 67 -5.12 -4.43 10.91
CA GLU A 67 -6.50 -4.40 10.42
C GLU A 67 -6.64 -5.15 9.10
N ALA A 68 -5.75 -4.91 8.14
CA ALA A 68 -5.76 -5.63 6.86
C ALA A 68 -5.54 -7.14 7.06
N GLN A 69 -4.62 -7.52 7.96
CA GLN A 69 -4.38 -8.93 8.31
C GLN A 69 -5.60 -9.59 8.95
N ARG A 70 -6.26 -8.91 9.90
CA ARG A 70 -7.49 -9.41 10.53
C ARG A 70 -8.63 -9.55 9.53
N GLU A 71 -8.79 -8.56 8.65
CA GLU A 71 -9.83 -8.62 7.62
C GLU A 71 -9.59 -9.80 6.68
N LEU A 72 -8.37 -9.96 6.17
CA LEU A 72 -7.95 -11.08 5.33
C LEU A 72 -8.23 -12.45 5.99
N TRP A 73 -7.90 -12.59 7.28
CA TRP A 73 -8.23 -13.79 8.04
C TRP A 73 -9.74 -14.03 8.12
N ARG A 74 -10.53 -12.98 8.42
CA ARG A 74 -11.99 -13.05 8.52
C ARG A 74 -12.67 -13.48 7.22
N ILE A 75 -12.15 -13.04 6.08
CA ILE A 75 -12.71 -13.38 4.76
C ILE A 75 -12.15 -14.69 4.18
N GLY A 76 -11.32 -15.43 4.94
CA GLY A 76 -10.84 -16.76 4.57
C GLY A 76 -9.51 -16.80 3.79
N PHE A 77 -8.79 -15.67 3.71
CA PHE A 77 -7.51 -15.56 3.00
C PHE A 77 -6.36 -15.16 3.95
N PRO A 78 -6.04 -15.96 4.98
CA PRO A 78 -5.02 -15.61 5.95
C PRO A 78 -3.63 -15.44 5.30
N ILE A 79 -2.82 -14.57 5.89
CA ILE A 79 -1.45 -14.33 5.44
C ILE A 79 -0.56 -15.48 5.92
N LYS A 80 0.06 -16.20 4.97
CA LYS A 80 1.02 -17.28 5.23
C LYS A 80 2.45 -16.77 5.41
N ALA A 81 2.84 -15.80 4.59
CA ALA A 81 4.15 -15.16 4.65
C ALA A 81 4.03 -13.72 4.16
N CYS A 82 4.82 -12.81 4.72
CA CYS A 82 4.80 -11.41 4.31
C CYS A 82 6.21 -10.86 4.24
N SER A 83 6.51 -10.11 3.19
CA SER A 83 7.69 -9.25 3.11
C SER A 83 7.24 -7.80 3.11
N ILE A 84 7.86 -7.02 3.99
CA ILE A 84 7.60 -5.59 4.12
C ILE A 84 8.75 -4.86 3.43
N SER A 85 8.42 -3.91 2.59
CA SER A 85 9.36 -3.05 1.88
C SER A 85 8.85 -1.62 1.99
N GLY A 86 9.68 -0.66 2.38
CA GLY A 86 9.23 0.71 2.41
C GLY A 86 10.23 1.70 2.99
N PHE A 87 10.88 2.44 2.10
CA PHE A 87 11.12 3.87 2.26
C PHE A 87 11.10 4.48 0.85
N GLU A 88 9.93 4.92 0.35
CA GLU A 88 9.97 5.94 -0.70
C GLU A 88 10.44 7.24 -0.06
N GLN A 89 11.76 7.44 -0.04
CA GLN A 89 12.35 8.75 0.15
C GLN A 89 12.03 9.55 -1.11
N ASN A 90 11.28 10.63 -0.95
CA ASN A 90 11.50 11.75 -1.84
C ASN A 90 12.90 12.24 -1.48
N HIS A 91 13.88 12.02 -2.35
CA HIS A 91 15.00 12.94 -2.40
C HIS A 91 14.37 14.34 -2.53
N PRO A 92 14.60 15.29 -1.59
CA PRO A 92 14.37 16.68 -1.95
C PRO A 92 15.22 16.91 -3.20
N ASN A 93 14.65 17.59 -4.19
CA ASN A 93 15.37 18.08 -5.37
C ASN A 93 16.82 18.36 -4.97
N LYS A 94 17.78 17.70 -5.63
CA LYS A 94 19.10 18.32 -5.72
C LYS A 94 18.82 19.66 -6.37
N GLU A 95 18.76 20.70 -5.56
CA GLU A 95 18.81 22.07 -6.01
C GLU A 95 20.21 22.18 -6.64
N ILE A 96 20.29 21.92 -7.94
CA ILE A 96 21.48 22.22 -8.71
C ILE A 96 21.52 23.73 -8.76
N ARG A 97 22.26 24.34 -7.82
CA ARG A 97 22.77 25.68 -8.01
C ARG A 97 23.75 25.62 -9.17
N VAL A 98 23.29 26.00 -10.35
CA VAL A 98 24.20 26.42 -11.42
C VAL A 98 24.63 27.83 -11.03
N GLU A 99 25.83 27.97 -10.47
CA GLU A 99 26.47 29.28 -10.44
C GLU A 99 26.79 29.65 -11.89
N MET A 100 26.12 30.70 -12.38
CA MET A 100 26.51 31.41 -13.59
C MET A 100 27.27 32.66 -13.17
N ALA A 101 28.60 32.59 -13.21
CA ALA A 101 29.55 33.66 -13.56
C ALA A 101 30.96 33.23 -13.14
#